data_AF-A0A8S3WZQ3-F1
#
_entry.id   AF-A0A8S3WZQ3-F1
#
_cell.length_a   1.000
_cell.length_b   1.000
_cell.length_c   1.000
_cell.angle_alpha   90.00
_cell.angle_beta   90.00
_cell.angle_gamma   90.00
#
_symmetry.space_group_name_H-M   'P 1'
#
loop_
_entity.id
_entity.type
_entity.pdbx_description
1 polymer ?
#
loop_
_entity_poly.entity_id
_entity_poly.type
_entity_poly.pdbx_seq_one_letter_code
_entity_poly.pdbx_strand_id
1 'polypeptide(L)'
;MCGSVKELRHSDLELCKLARQAKDNWWQMKARQMQWLADTNQLEEFYAEVRHLLGTSTMAKVPMNSTSGEALFKSGVEKLERWVEHFNTLLNVDNFVDLDHVR
;
A
#
# COMPACT_ATOMS: atom_id res chain seq x y z
N MET A 1 -24.49 -39.66 -24.15
CA MET A 1 -25.41 -39.61 -23.00
C MET A 1 -25.58 -38.15 -22.60
N CYS A 2 -26.72 -37.53 -22.94
CA CYS A 2 -27.02 -36.14 -22.57
C CYS A 2 -27.84 -36.20 -21.28
N GLY A 3 -27.27 -35.72 -20.17
CA GLY A 3 -27.99 -35.63 -18.90
C GLY A 3 -29.21 -34.72 -19.02
N SER A 4 -30.24 -34.98 -18.21
CA SER A 4 -31.46 -34.16 -18.22
C SER A 4 -31.12 -32.71 -17.85
N VAL A 5 -31.81 -31.73 -18.43
CA VAL A 5 -31.60 -30.29 -18.14
C VAL A 5 -31.72 -29.96 -16.63
N LYS A 6 -32.38 -30.82 -15.84
CA LYS A 6 -32.44 -30.70 -14.38
C LYS A 6 -31.12 -31.10 -13.69
N GLU A 7 -30.45 -32.13 -14.19
CA GLU A 7 -29.18 -32.62 -13.65
C GLU A 7 -28.05 -31.63 -13.92
N LEU A 8 -28.01 -31.03 -15.12
CA LEU A 8 -27.06 -29.97 -15.46
C LEU A 8 -27.19 -28.77 -14.52
N ARG A 9 -28.42 -28.26 -14.32
CA ARG A 9 -28.68 -27.14 -13.41
C ARG A 9 -28.32 -27.45 -11.96
N HIS A 10 -28.53 -28.68 -11.51
CA HIS A 10 -28.13 -29.10 -10.18
C HIS A 10 -26.60 -29.10 -10.05
N SER A 11 -25.89 -29.66 -11.04
CA SER A 11 -24.43 -29.65 -11.08
C SER A 11 -23.84 -28.24 -11.10
N ASP A 12 -24.39 -27.34 -11.93
CA ASP A 12 -23.96 -25.94 -12.01
C ASP A 12 -24.15 -25.22 -10.67
N LEU A 13 -25.25 -25.50 -9.97
CA LEU A 13 -25.52 -24.93 -8.65
C LEU A 13 -24.51 -25.41 -7.61
N GLU A 14 -24.18 -26.70 -7.59
CA GLU A 14 -23.19 -27.26 -6.67
C GLU A 14 -21.79 -26.68 -6.94
N LEU A 15 -21.40 -26.51 -8.20
CA LEU A 15 -20.15 -25.82 -8.56
C LEU A 15 -20.15 -24.37 -8.06
N CYS A 16 -21.25 -23.64 -8.25
CA CYS A 16 -21.38 -22.28 -7.74
C CYS A 16 -21.27 -22.21 -6.21
N LYS A 17 -21.85 -23.18 -5.49
CA LYS A 17 -21.74 -23.26 -4.02
C LYS A 17 -20.30 -23.51 -3.58
N LEU A 18 -19.63 -24.48 -4.19
CA LEU A 18 -18.24 -24.81 -3.89
C LEU A 18 -17.30 -23.63 -4.18
N ALA A 19 -17.50 -22.94 -5.31
CA ALA A 19 -16.72 -21.76 -5.65
C ALA A 19 -16.90 -20.63 -4.62
N ARG A 20 -18.13 -20.38 -4.15
CA ARG A 20 -18.38 -19.40 -3.09
C ARG A 20 -17.71 -19.81 -1.78
N GLN A 21 -17.85 -21.06 -1.38
CA GLN A 21 -17.25 -21.56 -0.14
C GLN A 21 -15.72 -21.47 -0.18
N ALA A 22 -15.10 -21.82 -1.31
CA ALA A 22 -13.66 -21.68 -1.50
C ALA A 22 -13.22 -20.20 -1.40
N LYS A 23 -13.98 -19.30 -2.03
CA LYS A 23 -13.72 -17.85 -1.97
C LYS A 23 -13.84 -17.31 -0.55
N ASP A 24 -14.89 -17.68 0.17
CA ASP A 24 -15.15 -17.21 1.53
C ASP A 24 -14.09 -17.72 2.51
N ASN A 25 -13.70 -19.00 2.38
CA ASN A 25 -12.59 -19.58 3.14
C ASN A 25 -11.29 -18.82 2.90
N TRP A 26 -10.99 -18.48 1.64
CA TRP A 26 -9.81 -17.71 1.27
C TRP A 26 -9.83 -16.30 1.89
N TRP A 27 -10.96 -15.59 1.83
CA TRP A 27 -11.10 -14.27 2.44
C TRP A 27 -10.95 -14.29 3.96
N GLN A 28 -11.55 -15.29 4.63
CA GLN A 28 -11.41 -15.44 6.08
C GLN A 28 -9.96 -15.73 6.49
N MET A 29 -9.27 -16.59 5.74
CA MET A 29 -7.85 -16.87 5.96
C MET A 29 -7.00 -15.62 5.78
N LYS A 30 -7.21 -14.86 4.69
CA LYS A 30 -6.49 -13.61 4.42
C LYS A 30 -6.74 -12.56 5.49
N ALA A 31 -7.99 -12.37 5.92
CA ALA A 31 -8.32 -11.44 6.99
C ALA A 31 -7.60 -11.79 8.31
N ARG A 32 -7.58 -13.08 8.68
CA ARG A 32 -6.83 -13.54 9.87
C ARG A 32 -5.33 -13.28 9.77
N GLN A 33 -4.73 -13.56 8.60
CA GLN A 33 -3.31 -13.30 8.36
C GLN A 33 -3.00 -11.80 8.51
N MET A 34 -3.79 -10.93 7.88
CA MET A 34 -3.58 -9.48 7.94
C MET A 34 -3.79 -8.92 9.33
N GLN A 35 -4.78 -9.42 10.08
CA GLN A 35 -4.98 -9.04 11.48
C GLN A 35 -3.76 -9.44 12.33
N TRP A 36 -3.26 -10.67 12.17
CA TRP A 36 -2.07 -11.12 12.89
C TRP A 36 -0.83 -10.28 12.56
N LEU A 37 -0.63 -9.90 11.29
CA LEU A 37 0.47 -9.01 10.90
C LEU A 37 0.36 -7.64 11.57
N ALA A 38 -0.85 -7.10 11.68
CA ALA A 38 -1.09 -5.84 12.40
C ALA A 38 -0.81 -6.00 13.91
N ASP A 39 -1.34 -7.05 14.54
CA ASP A 39 -1.19 -7.31 15.97
C ASP A 39 0.25 -7.57 16.39
N THR A 40 1.07 -8.12 15.48
CA THR A 40 2.50 -8.41 15.70
C THR A 40 3.43 -7.30 15.20
N ASN A 41 2.88 -6.15 14.79
CA ASN A 41 3.61 -5.00 14.27
C ASN A 41 4.50 -5.30 13.04
N GLN A 42 4.11 -6.29 12.23
CA GLN A 42 4.75 -6.63 10.95
C GLN A 42 4.21 -5.75 9.83
N LEU A 43 4.41 -4.44 9.97
CA LEU A 43 3.80 -3.43 9.10
C LEU A 43 4.23 -3.57 7.63
N GLU A 44 5.48 -3.93 7.35
CA GLU A 44 5.95 -4.11 5.96
C GLU A 44 5.15 -5.18 5.21
N GLU A 45 4.99 -6.35 5.84
CA GLU A 45 4.24 -7.47 5.28
C GLU A 45 2.74 -7.17 5.20
N PHE A 46 2.19 -6.48 6.22
CA PHE A 46 0.80 -6.03 6.19
C PHE A 46 0.53 -5.13 4.98
N TYR A 47 1.38 -4.12 4.76
CA TYR A 47 1.22 -3.22 3.62
C TYR A 47 1.49 -3.91 2.27
N ALA A 48 2.37 -4.91 2.23
CA ALA A 48 2.55 -5.73 1.03
C ALA A 48 1.26 -6.49 0.67
N GLU A 49 0.62 -7.14 1.64
CA GLU A 49 -0.65 -7.86 1.46
C GLU A 49 -1.79 -6.91 1.02
N VAL A 50 -1.90 -5.72 1.62
CA VAL A 50 -2.87 -4.70 1.20
C VAL A 50 -2.66 -4.30 -0.27
N ARG A 51 -1.40 -4.07 -0.68
CA ARG A 51 -1.09 -3.70 -2.07
C ARG A 51 -1.42 -4.82 -3.06
N HIS A 52 -1.16 -6.06 -2.68
CA HIS A 52 -1.53 -7.22 -3.50
C HIS A 52 -3.05 -7.31 -3.71
N LEU A 53 -3.84 -7.07 -2.67
CA LEU A 53 -5.30 -7.09 -2.76
C LEU A 53 -5.87 -5.94 -3.61
N LEU A 54 -5.28 -4.75 -3.51
CA LEU A 54 -5.70 -3.59 -4.29
C LEU A 54 -5.18 -3.60 -5.73
N GLY A 55 -4.31 -4.56 -6.09
CA GLY A 55 -3.67 -4.61 -7.40
C GLY A 55 -2.72 -3.44 -7.66
N THR A 56 -2.32 -2.71 -6.61
CA THR A 56 -1.34 -1.64 -6.76
C THR A 56 0.02 -2.27 -6.99
N SER A 57 0.52 -2.19 -8.24
CA SER A 57 1.92 -2.49 -8.54
C SER A 57 2.80 -1.66 -7.61
N THR A 58 3.84 -2.29 -7.06
CA THR A 58 4.84 -1.64 -6.20
C THR A 58 5.22 -0.32 -6.84
N MET A 59 4.79 0.81 -6.25
CA MET A 59 5.15 2.12 -6.80
C MET A 59 6.66 2.08 -7.03
N ALA A 60 7.07 2.35 -8.27
CA ALA A 60 8.47 2.53 -8.58
C ALA A 60 9.01 3.48 -7.52
N LYS A 61 9.99 3.04 -6.72
CA LYS A 61 10.63 3.89 -5.73
C LYS A 61 11.28 5.01 -6.53
N VAL A 62 10.56 6.11 -6.72
CA VAL A 62 11.09 7.28 -7.42
C VAL A 62 12.27 7.70 -6.58
N PRO A 63 13.48 7.71 -7.17
CA PRO A 63 14.64 8.08 -6.42
C PRO A 63 14.49 9.48 -5.84
N MET A 64 14.84 9.64 -4.58
CA MET A 64 14.90 10.96 -3.98
C MET A 64 16.12 11.65 -4.59
N ASN A 65 15.89 12.75 -5.30
CA ASN A 65 16.94 13.54 -5.91
C ASN A 65 17.47 14.58 -4.92
N SER A 66 18.74 14.95 -5.06
CA SER A 66 19.26 16.14 -4.40
C SER A 66 18.48 17.39 -4.85
N THR A 67 18.54 18.45 -4.05
CA THR A 67 17.96 19.76 -4.41
C THR A 67 18.53 20.30 -5.73
N SER A 68 19.76 19.94 -6.08
CA SER A 68 20.42 20.27 -7.35
C SER A 68 20.08 19.34 -8.52
N GLY A 69 19.40 18.20 -8.27
CA GLY A 69 19.04 17.21 -9.28
C GLY A 69 20.18 16.32 -9.78
N GLU A 70 21.42 16.51 -9.29
CA GLU A 70 22.62 15.80 -9.77
C GLU A 70 22.85 14.42 -9.14
N ALA A 71 22.33 14.18 -7.94
CA ALA A 71 22.62 12.97 -7.18
C ALA A 71 21.34 12.22 -6.79
N LEU A 72 21.41 10.89 -6.91
CA LEU A 72 20.33 9.94 -6.67
C LEU A 72 20.66 9.20 -5.37
N PHE A 73 19.90 9.46 -4.30
CA PHE A 73 20.24 8.95 -2.96
C PHE A 73 19.97 7.44 -2.86
N LYS A 74 21.04 6.68 -2.61
CA LYS A 74 21.02 5.20 -2.60
C LYS A 74 21.03 4.65 -1.18
N SER A 75 21.68 5.34 -0.23
CA SER A 75 21.78 4.89 1.16
C SER A 75 20.65 5.45 2.04
N GLY A 76 20.40 4.81 3.19
CA GLY A 76 19.42 5.30 4.18
C GLY A 76 19.87 6.59 4.86
N VAL A 77 21.18 6.75 5.07
CA VAL A 77 21.78 7.94 5.71
C VAL A 77 21.60 9.17 4.82
N GLU A 78 21.95 9.07 3.54
CA GLU A 78 21.75 10.14 2.55
C GLU A 78 20.29 10.63 2.49
N LYS A 79 19.32 9.70 2.61
CA LYS A 79 17.90 10.07 2.64
C LYS A 79 17.53 10.85 3.88
N LEU A 80 18.06 10.47 5.05
CA LEU A 80 17.82 11.17 6.31
C LEU A 80 18.44 12.57 6.30
N GLU A 81 19.66 12.71 5.80
CA GLU A 81 20.31 14.02 5.63
C GLU A 81 19.49 14.93 4.72
N ARG A 82 18.96 14.41 3.61
CA ARG A 82 18.07 15.17 2.72
C ARG A 82 16.79 15.63 3.42
N TRP A 83 16.20 14.79 4.27
CA TRP A 83 15.03 15.18 5.08
C TRP A 83 15.36 16.29 6.06
N VAL A 84 16.53 16.22 6.71
CA VAL A 84 17.02 17.28 7.61
C VAL A 84 17.16 18.60 6.86
N GLU A 85 17.82 18.61 5.69
CA GLU A 85 17.93 19.80 4.85
C GLU A 85 16.54 20.34 4.45
N HIS A 86 15.65 19.48 3.95
CA HIS A 86 14.33 19.90 3.50
C HIS A 86 13.52 20.54 4.61
N PHE A 87 13.45 19.91 5.78
CA PHE A 87 12.70 20.44 6.91
C PHE A 87 13.36 21.67 7.52
N ASN A 88 14.69 21.77 7.52
CA ASN A 88 15.35 22.99 7.93
C ASN A 88 14.96 24.17 7.03
N THR A 89 14.99 23.98 5.71
CA THR A 89 14.56 25.04 4.77
C THR A 89 13.07 25.35 4.89
N LEU A 90 12.22 24.36 5.15
CA LEU A 90 10.77 24.55 5.21
C LEU A 90 10.32 25.22 6.52
N LEU A 91 10.90 24.82 7.65
CA LEU A 91 10.43 25.21 8.98
C LEU A 91 11.21 26.38 9.58
N ASN A 92 12.45 26.60 9.15
CA ASN A 92 13.30 27.69 9.65
C ASN A 92 13.44 28.81 8.62
N VAL A 93 12.39 29.08 7.83
CA VAL A 93 12.34 30.29 7.00
C VAL A 93 12.14 31.47 7.94
N ASP A 94 13.00 32.49 7.84
CA ASP A 94 12.71 33.79 8.44
C ASP A 94 11.44 34.35 7.79
N ASN A 95 10.33 34.23 8.52
CA ASN A 95 9.09 34.93 8.25
C ASN A 95 9.29 36.40 8.62
N PHE A 96 10.08 37.10 7.80
CA PHE A 96 10.17 38.55 7.81
C PHE A 96 8.80 39.10 7.45
N VAL A 97 8.00 39.36 8.48
CA VAL A 97 6.80 40.18 8.36
C VAL A 97 7.29 41.61 8.31
N ASP A 98 7.14 42.25 7.16
CA ASP A 98 7.38 43.68 7.04
C ASP A 98 6.35 44.42 7.93
N LEU A 99 6.80 44.83 9.12
CA LEU A 99 5.98 45.53 10.10
C LEU A 99 5.70 46.98 9.70
N ASP A 100 6.36 47.52 8.66
CA ASP A 100 6.08 48.88 8.18
C ASP A 100 4.70 48.99 7.50
N HIS A 101 4.07 47.87 7.16
CA HIS A 101 2.74 47.81 6.53
C HIS A 101 1.63 47.26 7.43
N VAL A 102 1.93 46.88 8.68
CA VAL A 102 0.92 46.41 9.65
C VAL A 102 0.49 47.60 10.51
N ARG A 103 -0.55 48.28 10.03
CA ARG A 103 -1.21 49.43 10.69
C ARG A 103 -2.22 48.99 11.75
#